data_AF-A0A2V5Y664-F1
#
_entry.id   AF-A0A2V5Y664-F1
#
_cell.length_a   1.000
_cell.length_b   1.000
_cell.length_c   1.000
_cell.angle_alpha   90.00
_cell.angle_beta   90.00
_cell.angle_gamma   90.00
#
_symmetry.space_group_name_H-M   'P 1'
#
loop_
_entity.id
_entity.type
_entity.pdbx_description
1 polymer ?
#
loop_
_entity_poly.entity_id
_entity_poly.type
_entity_poly.pdbx_seq_one_letter_code
_entity_poly.pdbx_strand_id
1 'polypeptide(L)'
;QITTDISWLEASDLNHPLLRRMTIEAPGTYHHSLVVANLAEAAAEAIGANATLCRVCAYFHDVGKLVKPEYFTENMSFERNPHDDLAPTMSALIIIAHVKEGVDLALKYRLNQRIIDIIQEHHGTSIVRYFYQRALQQHEDARAGGKIMKLREDDIPEVKEESFRYGGPKPQTKESAIVSLADTIESASRSLEKPTPQKIETLVNELIEERISDRQLDDCDLTLGELKIIAERFRFTLLMMLHSRIAYPKPGQKTTTIIPREEGLRPDVMVATRKPETAPPVSAA
;
A
#
# COMPACT_ATOMS: atom_id res chain seq x y z
N GLN A 1 17.72 3.57 -26.22
CA GLN A 1 16.60 3.21 -27.12
C GLN A 1 15.43 4.11 -26.73
N ILE A 2 14.87 4.90 -27.65
CA ILE A 2 13.73 5.78 -27.33
C ILE A 2 12.49 4.89 -27.21
N THR A 3 11.98 4.70 -26.00
CA THR A 3 10.72 3.99 -25.75
C THR A 3 9.54 4.89 -26.04
N THR A 4 8.66 4.46 -26.94
CA THR A 4 7.36 5.09 -27.21
C THR A 4 6.27 4.43 -26.38
N ASP A 5 5.09 5.04 -26.25
CA ASP A 5 3.97 4.47 -25.49
C ASP A 5 3.55 3.07 -25.99
N ILE A 6 3.78 2.77 -27.28
CA ILE A 6 3.58 1.45 -27.88
C ILE A 6 4.51 0.40 -27.23
N SER A 7 5.77 0.76 -26.95
CA SER A 7 6.73 -0.16 -26.29
C SER A 7 6.38 -0.43 -24.82
N TRP A 8 5.70 0.51 -24.15
CA TRP A 8 5.21 0.29 -22.80
C TRP A 8 3.96 -0.57 -22.77
N LEU A 9 3.09 -0.44 -23.77
CA LEU A 9 1.92 -1.31 -23.92
C LEU A 9 2.35 -2.78 -24.12
N GLU A 10 3.39 -3.03 -24.91
CA GLU A 10 3.99 -4.37 -25.06
C GLU A 10 4.61 -4.88 -23.75
N ALA A 11 5.29 -4.02 -23.00
CA ALA A 11 5.84 -4.35 -21.68
C ALA A 11 4.78 -4.53 -20.57
N SER A 12 3.54 -4.11 -20.83
CA SER A 12 2.40 -4.33 -19.92
C SER A 12 1.83 -5.76 -19.98
N ASP A 13 2.38 -6.60 -20.86
CA ASP A 13 2.06 -8.02 -20.89
C ASP A 13 2.55 -8.73 -19.61
N LEU A 14 1.60 -9.05 -18.73
CA LEU A 14 1.82 -9.81 -17.50
C LEU A 14 2.32 -11.24 -17.75
N ASN A 15 2.41 -11.70 -19.00
CA ASN A 15 3.01 -12.97 -19.36
C ASN A 15 4.54 -12.97 -19.36
N HIS A 16 5.19 -11.83 -19.08
CA HIS A 16 6.65 -11.78 -18.97
C HIS A 16 7.18 -12.88 -18.03
N PRO A 17 8.22 -13.66 -18.42
CA PRO A 17 8.69 -14.80 -17.64
C PRO A 17 9.05 -14.50 -16.18
N LEU A 18 9.59 -13.29 -15.91
CA LEU A 18 9.90 -12.86 -14.55
C LEU A 18 8.64 -12.62 -13.70
N LEU A 19 7.59 -12.03 -14.28
CA LEU A 19 6.31 -11.82 -13.57
C LEU A 19 5.61 -13.16 -13.31
N ARG A 20 5.65 -14.09 -14.26
CA ARG A 20 5.15 -15.47 -14.07
C ARG A 20 5.85 -16.19 -12.92
N ARG A 21 7.17 -16.03 -12.80
CA ARG A 21 7.92 -16.54 -11.64
C ARG A 21 7.42 -15.91 -10.35
N MET A 22 7.27 -14.59 -10.31
CA MET A 22 6.77 -13.88 -9.13
C MET A 22 5.37 -14.35 -8.72
N THR A 23 4.46 -14.61 -9.66
CA THR A 23 3.13 -15.18 -9.36
C THR A 23 3.20 -16.55 -8.67
N ILE A 24 4.20 -17.39 -8.98
CA ILE A 24 4.33 -18.76 -8.45
C ILE A 24 5.16 -18.77 -7.15
N GLU A 25 6.30 -18.08 -7.15
CA GLU A 25 7.30 -18.13 -6.08
C GLU A 25 7.03 -17.10 -4.97
N ALA A 26 6.41 -15.95 -5.30
CA ALA A 26 6.13 -14.84 -4.37
C ALA A 26 4.73 -14.21 -4.62
N PRO A 27 3.64 -14.98 -4.47
CA PRO A 27 2.29 -14.56 -4.87
C PRO A 27 1.78 -13.33 -4.12
N GLY A 28 2.21 -13.12 -2.86
CA GLY A 28 1.89 -11.94 -2.07
C GLY A 28 2.50 -10.68 -2.67
N THR A 29 3.80 -10.74 -2.99
CA THR A 29 4.52 -9.64 -3.67
C THR A 29 3.94 -9.37 -5.07
N TYR A 30 3.53 -10.41 -5.79
CA TYR A 30 2.84 -10.23 -7.07
C TYR A 30 1.52 -9.46 -6.90
N HIS A 31 0.70 -9.84 -5.91
CA HIS A 31 -0.56 -9.15 -5.66
C HIS A 31 -0.34 -7.70 -5.21
N HIS A 32 0.63 -7.47 -4.31
CA HIS A 32 1.10 -6.14 -3.92
C HIS A 32 1.44 -5.27 -5.13
N SER A 33 2.30 -5.77 -6.02
CA SER A 33 2.74 -5.05 -7.22
C SER A 33 1.58 -4.65 -8.14
N LEU A 34 0.52 -5.46 -8.24
CA LEU A 34 -0.68 -5.11 -9.00
C LEU A 34 -1.48 -3.96 -8.36
N VAL A 35 -1.57 -3.91 -7.03
CA VAL A 35 -2.25 -2.83 -6.32
C VAL A 35 -1.46 -1.53 -6.45
N VAL A 36 -0.14 -1.59 -6.24
CA VAL A 36 0.78 -0.46 -6.44
C VAL A 36 0.66 0.08 -7.86
N ALA A 37 0.59 -0.80 -8.87
CA ALA A 37 0.42 -0.40 -10.26
C ALA A 37 -0.88 0.39 -10.50
N ASN A 38 -2.00 -0.04 -9.92
CA ASN A 38 -3.27 0.68 -10.04
C ASN A 38 -3.23 2.05 -9.35
N LEU A 39 -2.61 2.13 -8.17
CA LEU A 39 -2.42 3.40 -7.46
C LEU A 39 -1.55 4.36 -8.27
N ALA A 40 -0.39 3.88 -8.72
CA ALA A 40 0.59 4.68 -9.44
C ALA A 40 0.06 5.16 -10.81
N GLU A 41 -0.64 4.31 -11.56
CA GLU A 41 -1.26 4.69 -12.84
C GLU A 41 -2.28 5.82 -12.66
N ALA A 42 -3.22 5.66 -11.71
CA ALA A 42 -4.29 6.63 -11.48
C ALA A 42 -3.78 7.98 -10.95
N ALA A 43 -2.68 7.97 -10.19
CA ALA A 43 -2.02 9.18 -9.70
C ALA A 43 -1.23 9.89 -10.81
N ALA A 44 -0.48 9.13 -11.62
CA ALA A 44 0.27 9.68 -12.75
C ALA A 44 -0.64 10.32 -13.80
N GLU A 45 -1.75 9.66 -14.15
CA GLU A 45 -2.74 10.19 -15.08
C GLU A 45 -3.31 11.54 -14.61
N ALA A 46 -3.57 11.67 -13.30
CA ALA A 46 -4.19 12.87 -12.74
C ALA A 46 -3.29 14.12 -12.77
N ILE A 47 -1.96 13.94 -12.83
CA ILE A 47 -1.00 15.05 -12.95
C ILE A 47 -0.39 15.16 -14.34
N GLY A 48 -0.81 14.32 -15.30
CA GLY A 48 -0.26 14.30 -16.66
C GLY A 48 1.15 13.71 -16.76
N ALA A 49 1.58 12.89 -15.81
CA ALA A 49 2.80 12.09 -15.90
C ALA A 49 2.58 10.81 -16.73
N ASN A 50 3.63 10.05 -17.03
CA ASN A 50 3.49 8.84 -17.84
C ASN A 50 2.85 7.68 -17.05
N ALA A 51 1.51 7.58 -17.15
CA ALA A 51 0.72 6.57 -16.43
C ALA A 51 1.07 5.13 -16.82
N THR A 52 1.34 4.87 -18.11
CA THR A 52 1.69 3.52 -18.57
C THR A 52 3.07 3.11 -18.06
N LEU A 53 4.04 4.03 -18.02
CA LEU A 53 5.34 3.81 -17.41
C LEU A 53 5.20 3.43 -15.93
N CYS A 54 4.45 4.21 -15.15
CA CYS A 54 4.20 3.93 -13.74
C CYS A 54 3.60 2.54 -13.53
N ARG A 55 2.56 2.19 -14.30
CA ARG A 55 1.90 0.88 -14.23
C ARG A 55 2.89 -0.27 -14.49
N VAL A 56 3.63 -0.19 -15.59
CA VAL A 56 4.57 -1.25 -15.98
C VAL A 56 5.69 -1.36 -14.96
N CYS A 57 6.30 -0.25 -14.54
CA CYS A 57 7.42 -0.29 -13.60
C CYS A 57 6.98 -0.81 -12.22
N ALA A 58 5.77 -0.49 -11.78
CA ALA A 58 5.20 -1.03 -10.55
C ALA A 58 5.03 -2.57 -10.59
N TYR A 59 4.80 -3.19 -11.76
CA TYR A 59 4.79 -4.66 -11.85
C TYR A 59 6.14 -5.29 -11.50
N PHE A 60 7.23 -4.56 -11.70
CA PHE A 60 8.58 -5.08 -11.57
C PHE A 60 9.35 -4.55 -10.35
N HIS A 61 8.89 -3.48 -9.70
CA HIS A 61 9.65 -2.77 -8.66
C HIS A 61 10.23 -3.70 -7.58
N ASP A 62 9.47 -4.74 -7.24
CA ASP A 62 9.72 -5.65 -6.14
C ASP A 62 10.24 -7.04 -6.54
N VAL A 63 10.61 -7.25 -7.82
CA VAL A 63 11.01 -8.60 -8.31
C VAL A 63 12.25 -9.17 -7.62
N GLY A 64 13.04 -8.34 -6.93
CA GLY A 64 14.14 -8.81 -6.12
C GLY A 64 13.72 -9.70 -4.95
N LYS A 65 12.49 -9.52 -4.43
CA LYS A 65 11.94 -10.36 -3.36
C LYS A 65 11.85 -11.84 -3.74
N LEU A 66 11.90 -12.17 -5.05
CA LEU A 66 12.02 -13.54 -5.55
C LEU A 66 13.23 -14.31 -5.01
N VAL A 67 14.29 -13.62 -4.58
CA VAL A 67 15.51 -14.31 -4.09
C VAL A 67 15.27 -14.92 -2.70
N LYS A 68 14.46 -14.26 -1.86
CA LYS A 68 14.13 -14.70 -0.49
C LYS A 68 12.68 -14.39 -0.12
N PRO A 69 11.68 -14.97 -0.81
CA PRO A 69 10.28 -14.58 -0.64
C PRO A 69 9.79 -14.70 0.80
N GLU A 70 10.25 -15.71 1.53
CA GLU A 70 9.86 -16.03 2.90
C GLU A 70 10.23 -14.96 3.94
N TYR A 71 11.11 -14.01 3.59
CA TYR A 71 11.46 -12.87 4.44
C TYR A 71 10.61 -11.62 4.18
N PHE A 72 9.60 -11.69 3.32
CA PHE A 72 8.69 -10.57 3.07
C PHE A 72 7.29 -10.92 3.56
N THR A 73 6.73 -10.04 4.39
CA THR A 73 5.51 -10.30 5.19
C THR A 73 4.31 -10.71 4.36
N GLU A 74 4.20 -10.20 3.14
CA GLU A 74 3.13 -10.53 2.21
C GLU A 74 3.20 -11.98 1.68
N ASN A 75 4.35 -12.64 1.79
CA ASN A 75 4.55 -14.04 1.38
C ASN A 75 4.75 -14.99 2.57
N MET A 76 4.86 -14.48 3.81
CA MET A 76 5.08 -15.30 4.99
C MET A 76 3.88 -16.21 5.28
N SER A 77 4.16 -17.43 5.73
CA SER A 77 3.14 -18.28 6.33
C SER A 77 2.84 -17.82 7.76
N PHE A 78 1.60 -18.02 8.22
CA PHE A 78 1.15 -17.58 9.55
C PHE A 78 1.84 -18.30 10.73
N GLU A 79 2.66 -19.32 10.46
CA GLU A 79 3.19 -20.23 11.49
C GLU A 79 4.52 -19.76 12.09
N ARG A 80 5.35 -19.02 11.35
CA ARG A 80 6.67 -18.58 11.82
C ARG A 80 7.17 -17.36 11.05
N ASN A 81 7.61 -16.33 11.78
CA ASN A 81 8.32 -15.19 11.20
C ASN A 81 9.85 -15.44 11.24
N PRO A 82 10.55 -15.57 10.09
CA PRO A 82 11.98 -15.86 10.07
C PRO A 82 12.84 -14.73 10.65
N HIS A 83 12.31 -13.51 10.77
CA HIS A 83 13.01 -12.39 11.40
C HIS A 83 13.08 -12.48 12.93
N ASP A 84 12.30 -13.37 13.56
CA ASP A 84 12.34 -13.54 15.01
C ASP A 84 13.70 -14.12 15.45
N ASP A 85 14.29 -14.97 14.60
CA ASP A 85 15.57 -15.65 14.82
C ASP A 85 16.80 -14.83 14.37
N LEU A 86 16.60 -13.62 13.85
CA LEU A 86 17.66 -12.78 13.31
C LEU A 86 17.90 -11.53 14.15
N ALA A 87 19.17 -11.09 14.17
CA ALA A 87 19.51 -9.76 14.62
C ALA A 87 18.82 -8.71 13.73
N PRO A 88 18.36 -7.57 14.26
CA PRO A 88 17.66 -6.55 13.46
C PRO A 88 18.49 -6.04 12.28
N THR A 89 19.81 -5.93 12.44
CA THR A 89 20.74 -5.56 11.36
C THR A 89 20.75 -6.59 10.23
N MET A 90 20.73 -7.88 10.55
CA MET A 90 20.65 -8.94 9.53
C MET A 90 19.31 -8.92 8.80
N SER A 91 18.22 -8.71 9.53
CA SER A 91 16.90 -8.53 8.92
C SER A 91 16.87 -7.32 7.99
N ALA A 92 17.39 -6.17 8.42
CA ALA A 92 17.48 -4.99 7.59
C ALA A 92 18.33 -5.23 6.33
N LEU A 93 19.46 -5.93 6.44
CA LEU A 93 20.28 -6.29 5.29
C LEU A 93 19.53 -7.16 4.27
N ILE A 94 18.74 -8.12 4.73
CA ILE A 94 17.91 -8.96 3.84
C ILE A 94 16.86 -8.11 3.13
N ILE A 95 16.15 -7.25 3.88
CA ILE A 95 15.14 -6.37 3.31
C ILE A 95 15.77 -5.40 2.31
N ILE A 96 16.88 -4.73 2.63
CA ILE A 96 17.53 -3.76 1.73
C ILE A 96 18.07 -4.46 0.47
N ALA A 97 18.53 -5.70 0.57
CA ALA A 97 19.14 -6.43 -0.54
C ALA A 97 18.19 -6.66 -1.72
N HIS A 98 16.87 -6.71 -1.51
CA HIS A 98 15.91 -6.96 -2.60
C HIS A 98 16.03 -5.91 -3.71
N VAL A 99 16.41 -4.67 -3.42
CA VAL A 99 16.60 -3.64 -4.45
C VAL A 99 17.71 -4.04 -5.42
N LYS A 100 18.88 -4.44 -4.88
CA LYS A 100 20.03 -4.87 -5.69
C LYS A 100 19.73 -6.17 -6.42
N GLU A 101 19.10 -7.12 -5.75
CA GLU A 101 18.68 -8.39 -6.34
C GLU A 101 17.65 -8.17 -7.47
N GLY A 102 16.77 -7.19 -7.32
CA GLY A 102 15.81 -6.77 -8.32
C GLY A 102 16.50 -6.18 -9.55
N VAL A 103 17.49 -5.30 -9.37
CA VAL A 103 18.32 -4.76 -10.45
C VAL A 103 19.05 -5.88 -11.19
N ASP A 104 19.67 -6.82 -10.47
CA ASP A 104 20.38 -7.96 -11.07
C ASP A 104 19.44 -8.85 -11.90
N LEU A 105 18.23 -9.12 -11.40
CA LEU A 105 17.19 -9.83 -12.14
C LEU A 105 16.74 -9.03 -13.36
N ALA A 106 16.45 -7.74 -13.22
CA ALA A 106 16.01 -6.90 -14.32
C ALA A 106 17.04 -6.85 -15.47
N LEU A 107 18.33 -6.75 -15.14
CA LEU A 107 19.43 -6.83 -16.10
C LEU A 107 19.50 -8.19 -16.79
N LYS A 108 19.39 -9.28 -16.02
CA LYS A 108 19.40 -10.66 -16.56
C LYS A 108 18.26 -10.91 -17.54
N TYR A 109 17.07 -10.36 -17.26
CA TYR A 109 15.90 -10.46 -18.12
C TYR A 109 15.84 -9.36 -19.19
N ARG A 110 16.86 -8.49 -19.27
CA ARG A 110 16.98 -7.40 -20.26
C ARG A 110 15.78 -6.45 -20.24
N LEU A 111 15.30 -6.13 -19.05
CA LEU A 111 14.25 -5.13 -18.87
C LEU A 111 14.72 -3.75 -19.32
N ASN A 112 13.77 -2.88 -19.62
CA ASN A 112 14.05 -1.50 -19.99
C ASN A 112 14.78 -0.76 -18.86
N GLN A 113 15.71 0.14 -19.21
CA GLN A 113 16.45 0.94 -18.23
C GLN A 113 15.54 1.67 -17.25
N ARG A 114 14.41 2.23 -17.69
CA ARG A 114 13.47 2.92 -16.78
C ARG A 114 12.85 2.00 -15.73
N ILE A 115 12.66 0.71 -16.05
CA ILE A 115 12.21 -0.29 -15.06
C ILE A 115 13.32 -0.54 -14.05
N ILE A 116 14.55 -0.69 -14.53
CA ILE A 116 15.74 -0.90 -13.67
C ILE A 116 15.93 0.30 -12.73
N ASP A 117 15.81 1.52 -13.24
CA ASP A 117 15.92 2.75 -12.47
C ASP A 117 14.86 2.79 -11.36
N ILE A 118 13.60 2.50 -11.66
CA ILE A 118 12.52 2.50 -10.64
C ILE A 118 12.70 1.37 -9.62
N ILE A 119 13.16 0.19 -10.02
CA ILE A 119 13.54 -0.86 -9.06
C ILE A 119 14.61 -0.33 -8.10
N GLN A 120 15.61 0.39 -8.60
CA GLN A 120 16.67 0.94 -7.76
C GLN A 120 16.19 2.08 -6.85
N GLU A 121 15.29 2.92 -7.35
CA GLU A 121 14.91 4.20 -6.73
C GLU A 121 13.69 4.14 -5.80
N HIS A 122 12.81 3.13 -5.92
CA HIS A 122 11.48 3.18 -5.28
C HIS A 122 11.50 3.27 -3.75
N HIS A 123 12.57 2.86 -3.07
CA HIS A 123 12.76 3.12 -1.64
C HIS A 123 13.64 4.33 -1.32
N GLY A 124 14.29 4.90 -2.33
CA GLY A 124 15.23 6.00 -2.18
C GLY A 124 16.32 5.68 -1.17
N THR A 125 16.47 6.58 -0.20
CA THR A 125 17.38 6.43 0.95
C THR A 125 16.61 6.27 2.26
N SER A 126 15.34 5.84 2.18
CA SER A 126 14.48 5.69 3.34
C SER A 126 15.03 4.69 4.36
N ILE A 127 14.52 4.76 5.58
CA ILE A 127 14.95 3.89 6.67
C ILE A 127 14.00 2.69 6.81
N VAL A 128 14.57 1.50 7.03
CA VAL A 128 13.83 0.29 7.42
C VAL A 128 13.44 0.40 8.90
N ARG A 129 12.43 1.24 9.15
CA ARG A 129 12.06 1.78 10.47
C ARG A 129 11.83 0.72 11.55
N TYR A 130 11.13 -0.37 11.22
CA TYR A 130 10.82 -1.43 12.19
C TYR A 130 12.09 -2.07 12.78
N PHE A 131 13.04 -2.48 11.93
CA PHE A 131 14.27 -3.10 12.39
C PHE A 131 15.21 -2.10 13.05
N TYR A 132 15.20 -0.83 12.61
CA TYR A 132 15.94 0.23 13.30
C TYR A 132 15.43 0.44 14.74
N GLN A 133 14.12 0.55 14.92
CA GLN A 133 13.51 0.68 16.25
C GLN A 133 13.79 -0.55 17.13
N ARG A 134 13.69 -1.76 16.56
CA ARG A 134 14.03 -3.00 17.28
C ARG A 134 15.51 -3.02 17.70
N ALA A 135 16.42 -2.49 16.87
CA ALA A 135 17.82 -2.38 17.21
C ALA A 135 18.07 -1.36 18.35
N LEU A 136 17.41 -0.20 18.30
CA LEU A 136 17.47 0.80 19.37
C LEU A 136 16.98 0.22 20.70
N GLN A 137 15.83 -0.48 20.69
CA GLN A 137 15.30 -1.12 21.89
C GLN A 137 16.27 -2.16 22.45
N GLN A 138 16.82 -3.04 21.61
CA GLN A 138 17.80 -4.04 22.04
C GLN A 138 19.08 -3.39 22.62
N HIS A 139 19.51 -2.27 22.06
CA HIS A 139 20.65 -1.51 22.56
C HIS A 139 20.35 -0.84 23.91
N GLU A 140 19.16 -0.28 24.11
CA GLU A 140 18.72 0.25 25.40
C GLU A 140 18.63 -0.85 26.47
N ASP A 141 18.03 -2.00 26.12
CA ASP A 141 17.92 -3.16 26.99
C ASP A 141 19.31 -3.70 27.37
N ALA A 142 20.26 -3.74 26.42
CA ALA A 142 21.64 -4.14 26.66
C ALA A 142 22.37 -3.15 27.58
N ARG A 143 22.11 -1.84 27.48
CA ARG A 143 22.66 -0.85 28.43
C ARG A 143 22.05 -1.00 29.82
N ALA A 144 20.75 -1.28 29.92
CA ALA A 144 20.07 -1.51 31.19
C ALA A 144 20.52 -2.83 31.87
N GLY A 145 20.57 -3.92 31.12
CA GLY A 145 21.01 -5.25 31.58
C GLY A 145 22.53 -5.37 31.73
N GLY A 146 23.30 -4.68 30.91
CA GLY A 146 24.76 -4.59 31.00
C GLY A 146 25.24 -3.89 32.28
N LYS A 147 24.46 -2.92 32.80
CA LYS A 147 24.66 -2.35 34.14
C LYS A 147 24.49 -3.39 35.26
N ILE A 148 23.62 -4.39 35.06
CA ILE A 148 23.41 -5.50 36.00
C ILE A 148 24.52 -6.56 35.84
N MET A 149 24.98 -6.84 34.62
CA MET A 149 26.01 -7.82 34.30
C MET A 149 27.46 -7.29 34.28
N LYS A 150 27.68 -6.01 34.65
CA LYS A 150 28.99 -5.31 34.63
C LYS A 150 29.71 -5.36 33.27
N LEU A 151 28.98 -5.37 32.15
CA LEU A 151 29.60 -5.08 30.86
C LEU A 151 29.99 -3.59 30.80
N ARG A 152 31.12 -3.28 30.16
CA ARG A 152 31.51 -1.88 29.94
C ARG A 152 30.61 -1.31 28.86
N GLU A 153 30.24 -0.04 28.99
CA GLU A 153 29.42 0.64 27.98
C GLU A 153 30.08 0.60 26.58
N ASP A 154 31.43 0.61 26.54
CA ASP A 154 32.23 0.50 25.32
C ASP A 154 32.10 -0.85 24.58
N ASP A 155 31.62 -1.89 25.25
CA ASP A 155 31.45 -3.23 24.68
C ASP A 155 30.06 -3.38 24.00
N ILE A 156 29.18 -2.38 24.09
CA ILE A 156 27.84 -2.37 23.47
C ILE A 156 27.94 -1.62 22.13
N PRO A 157 27.78 -2.30 20.98
CA PRO A 157 27.88 -1.66 19.67
C PRO A 157 26.80 -0.59 19.47
N GLU A 158 27.20 0.60 19.03
CA GLU A 158 26.25 1.67 18.68
C GLU A 158 25.35 1.26 17.51
N VAL A 159 24.08 1.66 17.58
CA VAL A 159 23.13 1.50 16.49
C VAL A 159 23.33 2.66 15.52
N LYS A 160 23.85 2.35 14.33
CA LYS A 160 24.08 3.31 13.25
C LYS A 160 22.90 3.34 12.30
N GLU A 161 22.27 4.51 12.14
CA GLU A 161 21.11 4.70 11.27
C GLU A 161 21.39 4.28 9.82
N GLU A 162 22.61 4.52 9.34
CA GLU A 162 23.05 4.20 7.98
C GLU A 162 22.98 2.69 7.68
N SER A 163 23.05 1.83 8.71
CA SER A 163 22.94 0.38 8.55
C SER A 163 21.51 -0.08 8.25
N PHE A 164 20.53 0.82 8.38
CA PHE A 164 19.11 0.55 8.18
C PHE A 164 18.53 1.37 7.02
N ARG A 165 19.34 2.16 6.31
CA ARG A 165 18.89 2.94 5.16
C ARG A 165 19.15 2.21 3.85
N TYR A 166 18.24 2.36 2.90
CA TYR A 166 18.46 1.92 1.53
C TYR A 166 19.60 2.72 0.89
N GLY A 167 20.32 2.10 -0.04
CA GLY A 167 21.49 2.70 -0.70
C GLY A 167 21.16 3.79 -1.72
N GLY A 168 19.89 3.93 -2.12
CA GLY A 168 19.47 4.88 -3.14
C GLY A 168 19.85 4.52 -4.58
N PRO A 169 19.75 5.49 -5.51
CA PRO A 169 19.48 6.92 -5.26
C PRO A 169 18.02 7.21 -4.89
N LYS A 170 17.73 8.44 -4.47
CA LYS A 170 16.35 8.94 -4.32
C LYS A 170 15.63 8.92 -5.69
N PRO A 171 14.28 8.90 -5.73
CA PRO A 171 13.54 9.08 -6.98
C PRO A 171 14.06 10.24 -7.82
N GLN A 172 14.39 9.97 -9.09
CA GLN A 172 14.94 10.97 -10.01
C GLN A 172 13.89 11.55 -10.97
N THR A 173 12.70 10.96 -11.02
CA THR A 173 11.60 11.41 -11.88
C THR A 173 10.27 11.44 -11.13
N LYS A 174 9.28 12.14 -11.67
CA LYS A 174 7.91 12.16 -11.15
C LYS A 174 7.33 10.75 -11.06
N GLU A 175 7.55 9.92 -12.08
CA GLU A 175 7.04 8.55 -12.14
C GLU A 175 7.68 7.65 -11.09
N SER A 176 9.00 7.76 -10.90
CA SER A 176 9.71 7.03 -9.83
C SER A 176 9.19 7.43 -8.45
N ALA A 177 8.96 8.72 -8.22
CA ALA A 177 8.41 9.22 -6.97
C ALA A 177 6.96 8.78 -6.75
N ILE A 178 6.13 8.74 -7.80
CA ILE A 178 4.76 8.23 -7.73
C ILE A 178 4.75 6.75 -7.36
N VAL A 179 5.59 5.92 -7.99
CA VAL A 179 5.70 4.49 -7.66
C VAL A 179 6.18 4.31 -6.22
N SER A 180 7.18 5.09 -5.79
CA SER A 180 7.69 5.10 -4.42
C SER A 180 6.62 5.42 -3.38
N LEU A 181 5.79 6.44 -3.63
CA LEU A 181 4.69 6.81 -2.75
C LEU A 181 3.59 5.76 -2.75
N ALA A 182 3.23 5.24 -3.93
CA ALA A 182 2.21 4.21 -4.07
C ALA A 182 2.59 2.94 -3.30
N ASP A 183 3.82 2.45 -3.43
CA ASP A 183 4.35 1.28 -2.69
C ASP A 183 4.21 1.45 -1.17
N THR A 184 4.63 2.61 -0.66
CA THR A 184 4.60 2.93 0.78
C THR A 184 3.17 2.97 1.32
N ILE A 185 2.29 3.65 0.59
CA ILE A 185 0.89 3.85 0.98
C ILE A 185 0.12 2.53 0.92
N GLU A 186 0.35 1.73 -0.12
CA GLU A 186 -0.22 0.40 -0.24
C GLU A 186 0.18 -0.47 0.94
N SER A 187 1.48 -0.60 1.17
CA SER A 187 2.04 -1.46 2.21
C SER A 187 1.51 -1.09 3.59
N ALA A 188 1.47 0.21 3.90
CA ALA A 188 0.93 0.70 5.16
C ALA A 188 -0.58 0.47 5.29
N SER A 189 -1.34 0.61 4.19
CA SER A 189 -2.80 0.45 4.21
C SER A 189 -3.25 -0.97 4.58
N ARG A 190 -2.41 -1.99 4.32
CA ARG A 190 -2.69 -3.39 4.70
C ARG A 190 -2.80 -3.59 6.21
N SER A 191 -2.20 -2.70 7.00
CA SER A 191 -2.27 -2.76 8.45
C SER A 191 -3.55 -2.15 9.04
N LEU A 192 -4.39 -1.50 8.21
CA LEU A 192 -5.65 -0.90 8.66
C LEU A 192 -6.73 -1.96 8.92
N GLU A 193 -7.03 -2.25 10.19
CA GLU A 193 -8.12 -3.18 10.56
C GLU A 193 -9.50 -2.79 10.00
N LYS A 194 -9.78 -1.46 9.94
CA LYS A 194 -11.04 -0.90 9.44
C LYS A 194 -10.74 0.36 8.63
N PRO A 195 -10.67 0.26 7.29
CA PRO A 195 -10.30 1.36 6.41
C PRO A 195 -11.46 2.32 6.21
N THR A 196 -11.62 3.28 7.13
CA THR A 196 -12.58 4.38 6.97
C THR A 196 -11.97 5.51 6.13
N PRO A 197 -12.79 6.36 5.46
CA PRO A 197 -12.29 7.52 4.72
C PRO A 197 -11.32 8.40 5.52
N GLN A 198 -11.64 8.69 6.79
CA GLN A 198 -10.79 9.49 7.66
C GLN A 198 -9.44 8.83 7.95
N LYS A 199 -9.43 7.50 8.19
CA LYS A 199 -8.18 6.78 8.49
C LYS A 199 -7.28 6.69 7.26
N ILE A 200 -7.86 6.46 6.08
CA ILE A 200 -7.12 6.46 4.81
C ILE A 200 -6.55 7.86 4.55
N GLU A 201 -7.32 8.92 4.79
CA GLU A 201 -6.85 10.29 4.64
C GLU A 201 -5.67 10.60 5.56
N THR A 202 -5.79 10.29 6.85
CA THR A 202 -4.71 10.47 7.81
C THR A 202 -3.45 9.70 7.39
N LEU A 203 -3.59 8.42 7.04
CA LEU A 203 -2.48 7.57 6.60
C LEU A 203 -1.75 8.15 5.39
N VAL A 204 -2.49 8.53 4.34
CA VAL A 204 -1.88 9.06 3.10
C VAL A 204 -1.14 10.37 3.37
N ASN A 205 -1.75 11.28 4.14
CA ASN A 205 -1.13 12.57 4.45
C ASN A 205 0.13 12.40 5.31
N GLU A 206 0.10 11.55 6.34
CA GLU A 206 1.23 11.28 7.21
C GLU A 206 2.42 10.69 6.43
N LEU A 207 2.18 9.72 5.55
CA LEU A 207 3.24 9.09 4.77
C LEU A 207 3.85 10.05 3.74
N ILE A 208 3.04 10.91 3.09
CA ILE A 208 3.57 11.92 2.18
C ILE A 208 4.42 12.94 2.95
N GLU A 209 3.94 13.41 4.10
CA GLU A 209 4.69 14.34 4.97
C GLU A 209 6.00 13.71 5.48
N GLU A 210 5.99 12.43 5.83
CA GLU A 210 7.20 11.70 6.22
C GLU A 210 8.22 11.68 5.07
N ARG A 211 7.79 11.43 3.83
CA ARG A 211 8.68 11.43 2.66
C ARG A 211 9.23 12.81 2.33
N ILE A 212 8.44 13.87 2.51
CA ILE A 212 8.90 15.26 2.38
C ILE A 212 9.92 15.59 3.47
N SER A 213 9.62 15.25 4.72
CA SER A 213 10.47 15.53 5.88
C SER A 213 11.81 14.76 5.83
N ASP A 214 11.81 13.52 5.33
CA ASP A 214 13.03 12.73 5.07
C ASP A 214 13.71 13.10 3.74
N ARG A 215 13.25 14.18 3.08
CA ARG A 215 13.84 14.74 1.85
C ARG A 215 13.90 13.73 0.70
N GLN A 216 13.01 12.73 0.68
CA GLN A 216 13.04 11.66 -0.33
C GLN A 216 12.62 12.13 -1.72
N LEU A 217 11.98 13.30 -1.82
CA LEU A 217 11.45 13.84 -3.06
C LEU A 217 12.30 14.99 -3.64
N ASP A 218 13.43 15.33 -3.00
CA ASP A 218 14.28 16.49 -3.37
C ASP A 218 14.88 16.39 -4.77
N ASP A 219 15.08 15.17 -5.29
CA ASP A 219 15.79 14.93 -6.56
C ASP A 219 14.82 14.65 -7.73
N CYS A 220 13.53 14.92 -7.56
CA CYS A 220 12.51 14.78 -8.60
C CYS A 220 11.67 16.06 -8.77
N ASP A 221 11.11 16.27 -9.96
CA ASP A 221 10.38 17.50 -10.30
C ASP A 221 8.92 17.53 -9.79
N LEU A 222 8.56 16.80 -8.71
CA LEU A 222 7.21 16.85 -8.14
C LEU A 222 6.97 18.16 -7.39
N THR A 223 5.89 18.85 -7.75
CA THR A 223 5.46 20.06 -7.03
C THR A 223 4.52 19.72 -5.87
N LEU A 224 4.43 20.61 -4.87
CA LEU A 224 3.47 20.48 -3.76
C LEU A 224 2.01 20.42 -4.26
N GLY A 225 1.70 21.12 -5.36
CA GLY A 225 0.38 21.08 -5.99
C GLY A 225 0.06 19.69 -6.56
N GLU A 226 1.03 19.07 -7.24
CA GLU A 226 0.90 17.70 -7.75
C GLU A 226 0.80 16.68 -6.62
N LEU A 227 1.56 16.83 -5.54
CA LEU A 227 1.47 15.95 -4.36
C LEU A 227 0.07 15.95 -3.74
N LYS A 228 -0.60 17.10 -3.70
CA LYS A 228 -1.99 17.18 -3.22
C LYS A 228 -2.94 16.38 -4.12
N ILE A 229 -2.79 16.50 -5.45
CA ILE A 229 -3.60 15.74 -6.41
C ILE A 229 -3.32 14.24 -6.28
N ILE A 230 -2.04 13.85 -6.18
CA ILE A 230 -1.61 12.46 -5.95
C ILE A 230 -2.26 11.90 -4.67
N ALA A 231 -2.22 12.65 -3.57
CA ALA A 231 -2.84 12.26 -2.30
C ALA A 231 -4.35 12.06 -2.43
N GLU A 232 -5.06 12.96 -3.13
CA GLU A 232 -6.48 12.82 -3.45
C GLU A 232 -6.77 11.52 -4.23
N ARG A 233 -5.94 11.21 -5.24
CA ARG A 233 -6.12 9.99 -6.05
C ARG A 233 -5.82 8.72 -5.27
N PHE A 234 -4.75 8.67 -4.48
CA PHE A 234 -4.47 7.52 -3.64
C PHE A 234 -5.60 7.23 -2.65
N ARG A 235 -6.13 8.27 -1.99
CA ARG A 235 -7.26 8.13 -1.06
C ARG A 235 -8.49 7.54 -1.75
N PHE A 236 -8.84 8.06 -2.93
CA PHE A 236 -9.97 7.57 -3.72
C PHE A 236 -9.79 6.10 -4.14
N THR A 237 -8.63 5.77 -4.73
CA THR A 237 -8.35 4.41 -5.20
C THR A 237 -8.32 3.41 -4.05
N LEU A 238 -7.66 3.73 -2.93
CA LEU A 238 -7.65 2.87 -1.73
C LEU A 238 -9.06 2.65 -1.19
N LEU A 239 -9.88 3.69 -1.09
CA LEU A 239 -11.27 3.57 -0.64
C LEU A 239 -12.05 2.59 -1.52
N MET A 240 -11.92 2.70 -2.84
CA MET A 240 -12.60 1.81 -3.77
C MET A 240 -12.13 0.37 -3.67
N MET A 241 -10.84 0.14 -3.38
CA MET A 241 -10.27 -1.19 -3.25
C MET A 241 -10.57 -1.84 -1.89
N LEU A 242 -10.59 -1.05 -0.82
CA LEU A 242 -10.73 -1.51 0.56
C LEU A 242 -12.18 -1.51 1.06
N HIS A 243 -13.12 -0.90 0.32
CA HIS A 243 -14.54 -1.05 0.64
C HIS A 243 -14.96 -2.52 0.51
N SER A 244 -15.29 -3.10 1.66
CA SER A 244 -15.94 -4.40 1.77
C SER A 244 -17.16 -4.43 0.84
N ARG A 245 -17.16 -5.35 -0.14
CA ARG A 245 -18.38 -5.67 -0.90
C ARG A 245 -19.50 -5.86 0.12
N ILE A 246 -20.57 -5.07 -0.01
CA ILE A 246 -21.76 -5.18 0.84
C ILE A 246 -22.14 -6.66 0.88
N ALA A 247 -22.07 -7.27 2.06
CA ALA A 247 -22.49 -8.65 2.23
C ALA A 247 -23.97 -8.71 1.85
N TYR A 248 -24.31 -9.52 0.84
CA TYR A 248 -25.70 -9.79 0.53
C TYR A 248 -26.38 -10.30 1.80
N PRO A 249 -27.55 -9.76 2.18
CA PRO A 249 -28.27 -10.25 3.34
C PRO A 249 -28.50 -11.75 3.16
N LYS A 250 -28.00 -12.54 4.12
CA LYS A 250 -28.25 -13.98 4.14
C LYS A 250 -29.77 -14.18 4.19
N PRO A 251 -30.38 -15.00 3.30
CA PRO A 251 -31.80 -15.29 3.38
C PRO A 251 -32.10 -15.86 4.78
N GLY A 252 -32.87 -15.12 5.59
CA GLY A 252 -33.29 -15.58 6.92
C GLY A 252 -32.92 -14.70 8.11
N GLN A 253 -32.13 -13.64 7.95
CA GLN A 253 -32.00 -12.63 9.01
C GLN A 253 -33.16 -11.64 8.91
N LYS A 254 -34.15 -11.78 9.81
CA LYS A 254 -35.24 -10.82 9.99
C LYS A 254 -34.63 -9.46 10.30
N THR A 255 -34.81 -8.51 9.40
CA THR A 255 -34.57 -7.09 9.64
C THR A 255 -35.47 -6.65 10.78
N THR A 256 -34.91 -6.45 11.97
CA THR A 256 -35.64 -5.78 13.05
C THR A 256 -35.70 -4.31 12.68
N THR A 257 -36.76 -3.92 11.99
CA THR A 257 -37.11 -2.51 11.76
C THR A 257 -37.38 -1.90 13.14
N ILE A 258 -36.44 -1.09 13.64
CA ILE A 258 -36.68 -0.23 14.80
C ILE A 258 -37.56 0.91 14.29
N ILE A 259 -38.87 0.75 14.43
CA ILE A 259 -39.83 1.84 14.28
C ILE A 259 -39.91 2.54 15.64
N PRO A 260 -39.75 3.88 15.73
CA PRO A 260 -39.98 4.60 16.98
C PRO A 260 -41.44 4.42 17.40
N ARG A 261 -41.68 3.93 18.62
CA ARG A 261 -43.02 3.86 19.21
C ARG A 261 -43.50 5.28 19.52
N GLU A 262 -44.50 5.76 18.79
CA GLU A 262 -45.41 6.80 19.30
C GLU A 262 -46.38 6.16 20.32
N GLU A 263 -46.48 6.78 21.49
CA GLU A 263 -47.39 6.42 22.57
C GLU A 263 -48.79 7.03 22.38
N GLY A 264 -49.83 6.22 22.61
CA GLY A 264 -51.22 6.65 22.87
C GLY A 264 -52.06 6.93 21.61
N LEU A 265 -53.29 6.45 21.42
CA LEU A 265 -54.39 6.13 22.34
C LEU A 265 -55.30 5.03 21.76
N ARG A 266 -56.13 4.48 22.64
CA ARG A 266 -56.91 3.23 22.56
C ARG A 266 -58.09 3.22 21.56
N PRO A 267 -58.62 2.02 21.21
CA PRO A 267 -59.67 1.84 20.21
C PRO A 267 -61.06 1.99 20.82
N ASP A 268 -62.04 2.41 20.02
CA ASP A 268 -63.44 2.10 20.28
C ASP A 268 -64.12 1.58 19.01
N VAL A 269 -64.71 0.41 19.20
CA VAL A 269 -65.55 -0.34 18.27
C VAL A 269 -66.89 0.38 18.18
N MET A 270 -67.50 0.43 16.99
CA MET A 270 -68.88 -0.01 16.71
C MET A 270 -69.52 0.68 15.50
N VAL A 271 -70.31 -0.13 14.78
CA VAL A 271 -71.44 0.23 13.88
C VAL A 271 -71.05 0.80 12.50
N ALA A 272 -71.71 0.54 11.38
CA ALA A 272 -72.48 -0.55 10.80
C ALA A 272 -72.86 -0.06 9.39
N THR A 273 -72.87 -0.97 8.40
CA THR A 273 -73.85 -1.04 7.30
C THR A 273 -74.08 0.13 6.31
N ARG A 274 -74.01 -0.26 5.02
CA ARG A 274 -74.77 0.18 3.81
C ARG A 274 -74.16 1.19 2.82
N LYS A 275 -73.73 0.60 1.69
CA LYS A 275 -73.71 1.01 0.26
C LYS A 275 -74.92 1.85 -0.25
N PRO A 276 -74.93 2.35 -1.51
CA PRO A 276 -73.94 3.13 -2.30
C PRO A 276 -74.67 4.20 -3.19
N GLU A 277 -74.14 4.53 -4.37
CA GLU A 277 -74.65 5.42 -5.47
C GLU A 277 -74.14 6.88 -5.37
N THR A 278 -73.62 7.57 -6.39
CA THR A 278 -73.61 7.46 -7.87
C THR A 278 -72.35 8.16 -8.44
N ALA A 279 -72.00 7.85 -9.69
CA ALA A 279 -70.88 8.38 -10.48
C ALA A 279 -71.22 9.74 -11.18
N PRO A 280 -70.47 10.29 -12.17
CA PRO A 280 -69.07 10.15 -12.62
C PRO A 280 -68.42 11.57 -12.88
N PRO A 281 -67.67 11.86 -13.97
CA PRO A 281 -66.23 11.66 -14.23
C PRO A 281 -65.46 12.97 -14.59
N VAL A 282 -64.30 12.81 -15.26
CA VAL A 282 -63.58 13.72 -16.20
C VAL A 282 -62.43 14.52 -15.57
N SER A 283 -61.19 14.04 -15.69
CA SER A 283 -60.19 14.36 -16.75
C SER A 283 -59.60 15.77 -16.66
N ALA A 284 -58.29 15.88 -16.48
CA ALA A 284 -57.38 16.27 -17.55
C ALA A 284 -55.96 16.55 -17.00
N ALA A 285 -54.97 16.06 -17.75
CA ALA A 285 -53.55 16.42 -17.79
C ALA A 285 -52.66 16.05 -16.59
#